data_AF-A0A7K6F7W4-F1
#
_entry.id   AF-A0A7K6F7W4-F1
#
_cell.length_a   1.000
_cell.length_b   1.000
_cell.length_c   1.000
_cell.angle_alpha   90.00
_cell.angle_beta   90.00
_cell.angle_gamma   90.00
#
_symmetry.space_group_name_H-M   'P 1'
#
loop_
_entity.id
_entity.type
_entity.pdbx_description
1 polymer ?
#
loop_
_entity_poly.entity_id
_entity_poly.type
_entity_poly.pdbx_seq_one_letter_code
_entity_poly.pdbx_strand_id
1 'polypeptide(L)'
;EQLAATKAGRAHLRSRGSYLVLRELHAWERDPEVLSTCHKLIQVLIGEEPAAGMENLLEVTVPEELERRLRDADREEQERWRRERE
;
A
#
# COMPACT_ATOMS: atom_id res chain seq x y z
N GLU A 1 15.97 -5.51 -2.34
CA GLU A 1 15.23 -4.22 -2.36
C GLU A 1 13.74 -4.50 -2.49
N GLN A 2 12.87 -3.63 -1.95
CA GLN A 2 11.42 -3.78 -2.10
C GLN A 2 10.97 -3.21 -3.45
N LEU A 3 10.34 -4.04 -4.29
CA LEU A 3 10.03 -3.68 -5.67
C LEU A 3 9.13 -2.45 -5.79
N ALA A 4 8.05 -2.38 -4.99
CA ALA A 4 7.10 -1.27 -5.07
C ALA A 4 7.62 0.04 -4.42
N ALA A 5 8.77 0.02 -3.75
CA ALA A 5 9.35 1.20 -3.13
C ALA A 5 9.88 2.20 -4.16
N THR A 6 10.39 1.71 -5.29
CA THR A 6 10.95 2.56 -6.35
C THR A 6 9.93 2.85 -7.44
N LYS A 7 10.03 4.03 -8.05
CA LYS A 7 9.27 4.41 -9.24
C LYS A 7 9.34 3.37 -10.35
N ALA A 8 10.55 2.90 -10.66
CA ALA A 8 10.77 1.92 -11.71
C ALA A 8 10.04 0.59 -11.42
N GLY A 9 10.06 0.13 -10.17
CA GLY A 9 9.34 -1.08 -9.77
C GLY A 9 7.82 -0.91 -9.76
N ARG A 10 7.29 0.25 -9.33
CA ARG A 10 5.86 0.57 -9.48
C ARG A 10 5.42 0.60 -10.94
N ALA A 11 6.21 1.25 -11.81
CA ALA A 11 5.94 1.29 -13.25
C ALA A 11 5.93 -0.13 -13.85
N HIS A 12 6.88 -0.98 -13.45
CA HIS A 12 6.92 -2.37 -13.87
C HIS A 12 5.65 -3.13 -13.45
N LEU A 13 5.25 -3.04 -12.17
CA LEU A 13 4.05 -3.71 -11.65
C LEU A 13 2.77 -3.23 -12.36
N ARG A 14 2.63 -1.92 -12.57
CA ARG A 14 1.49 -1.33 -13.31
C ARG A 14 1.43 -1.87 -14.74
N SER A 15 2.56 -1.90 -15.45
CA SER A 15 2.63 -2.38 -16.84
C SER A 15 2.27 -3.87 -17.02
N ARG A 16 2.39 -4.66 -15.96
CA ARG A 16 2.09 -6.11 -15.94
C ARG A 16 0.67 -6.43 -15.51
N GLY A 17 -0.15 -5.42 -15.21
CA GLY A 17 -1.51 -5.64 -14.70
C GLY A 17 -1.56 -6.18 -13.28
N SER A 18 -0.48 -6.05 -12.50
CA SER A 18 -0.40 -6.58 -11.13
C SER A 18 -1.51 -6.05 -10.21
N TYR A 19 -1.96 -4.81 -10.42
CA TYR A 19 -3.11 -4.24 -9.71
C TYR A 19 -4.39 -5.09 -9.85
N LEU A 20 -4.68 -5.59 -11.06
CA LEU A 20 -5.90 -6.37 -11.30
C LEU A 20 -5.87 -7.68 -10.50
N VAL A 21 -4.73 -8.36 -10.49
CA VAL A 21 -4.51 -9.59 -9.72
C VAL A 21 -4.62 -9.32 -8.22
N LEU A 22 -3.99 -8.26 -7.73
CA LEU A 22 -4.03 -7.88 -6.31
C LEU A 22 -5.42 -7.49 -5.84
N ARG A 23 -6.18 -6.75 -6.67
CA ARG A 23 -7.57 -6.38 -6.37
C ARG A 23 -8.46 -7.60 -6.25
N GLU A 24 -8.30 -8.56 -7.14
CA GLU A 24 -9.04 -9.81 -7.08
C GLU A 24 -8.67 -10.60 -5.83
N LEU A 25 -7.37 -10.79 -5.57
CA LEU A 25 -6.89 -11.45 -4.35
C LEU A 25 -7.46 -10.81 -3.09
N HIS A 26 -7.39 -9.48 -2.98
CA HIS A 26 -7.96 -8.72 -1.86
C HIS A 26 -9.47 -8.94 -1.67
N ALA A 27 -10.23 -9.18 -2.74
CA ALA A 27 -11.67 -9.43 -2.64
C ALA A 27 -12.02 -10.80 -2.06
N TRP A 28 -11.16 -11.81 -2.25
CA TRP A 28 -11.41 -13.20 -1.83
C TRP A 28 -10.61 -13.62 -0.60
N GLU A 29 -9.55 -12.90 -0.27
CA GLU A 29 -8.66 -13.24 0.83
C GLU A 29 -9.37 -13.14 2.20
N ARG A 30 -9.02 -14.06 3.10
CA ARG A 30 -9.57 -14.15 4.46
C ARG A 30 -8.50 -13.98 5.53
N ASP A 31 -7.23 -14.14 5.18
CA ASP A 31 -6.12 -13.87 6.08
C ASP A 31 -5.93 -12.35 6.27
N PRO A 32 -6.02 -11.83 7.51
CA PRO A 32 -5.92 -10.40 7.77
C PRO A 32 -4.56 -9.79 7.41
N GLU A 33 -3.47 -10.55 7.55
CA GLU A 33 -2.13 -10.05 7.22
C GLU A 33 -1.97 -9.93 5.70
N VAL A 34 -2.49 -10.92 4.97
CA VAL A 34 -2.50 -10.89 3.50
C VAL A 34 -3.41 -9.76 2.98
N LEU A 35 -4.60 -9.58 3.57
CA LEU A 35 -5.50 -8.45 3.25
C LEU A 35 -4.81 -7.11 3.47
N SER A 36 -4.19 -6.91 4.64
CA SER A 36 -3.45 -5.68 4.95
C SER A 36 -2.33 -5.42 3.96
N THR A 37 -1.57 -6.46 3.61
CA THR A 37 -0.48 -6.35 2.64
C THR A 37 -1.01 -6.00 1.25
N CYS A 38 -2.10 -6.66 0.80
CA CYS A 38 -2.73 -6.39 -0.48
C CYS A 38 -3.26 -4.96 -0.54
N HIS A 39 -3.95 -4.50 0.51
CA HIS A 39 -4.46 -3.14 0.60
C HIS A 39 -3.34 -2.12 0.45
N LYS A 40 -2.28 -2.24 1.27
CA LYS A 40 -1.13 -1.33 1.25
C LYS A 40 -0.46 -1.30 -0.12
N LEU A 41 -0.28 -2.45 -0.76
CA LEU A 41 0.32 -2.51 -2.09
C LEU A 41 -0.61 -1.90 -3.15
N ILE A 42 -1.93 -2.14 -3.07
CA ILE A 42 -2.91 -1.51 -3.96
C ILE A 42 -2.85 0.01 -3.83
N GLN A 43 -2.85 0.56 -2.61
CA GLN A 43 -2.72 2.00 -2.35
C GLN A 43 -1.50 2.60 -3.05
N VAL A 44 -0.34 1.94 -2.91
CA VAL A 44 0.91 2.36 -3.56
C VAL A 44 0.81 2.32 -5.09
N LEU A 45 0.13 1.31 -5.66
CA LEU A 45 0.01 1.16 -7.11
C LEU A 45 -1.00 2.12 -7.73
N ILE A 46 -2.08 2.48 -7.03
CA ILE A 46 -3.09 3.44 -7.53
C ILE A 46 -2.72 4.90 -7.24
N GLY A 47 -1.83 5.14 -6.28
CA GLY A 47 -1.38 6.48 -5.91
C GLY A 47 -0.56 7.17 -7.00
N GLU A 48 -0.61 8.50 -6.98
CA GLU A 48 0.21 9.34 -7.85
C GLU A 48 1.71 9.16 -7.56
N GLU A 49 2.52 9.38 -8.60
CA GLU A 49 3.96 9.26 -8.48
C GLU A 49 4.55 10.49 -7.77
N PRO A 50 5.40 10.32 -6.75
CA PRO A 50 6.01 11.44 -6.03
C PRO A 50 6.94 12.29 -6.92
N ALA A 51 7.26 13.48 -6.43
CA ALA A 51 8.14 14.43 -7.13
C ALA A 51 9.54 13.84 -7.41
N ALA A 52 10.24 14.42 -8.39
CA ALA A 52 11.62 14.05 -8.69
C ALA A 52 12.50 14.19 -7.44
N GLY A 53 13.34 13.17 -7.18
CA GLY A 53 14.14 13.08 -5.95
C GLY A 53 13.45 12.38 -4.77
N MET A 54 12.18 11.99 -4.90
CA MET A 54 11.41 11.22 -3.89
C MET A 54 10.95 9.86 -4.44
N GLU A 55 11.69 9.31 -5.39
CA GLU A 55 11.27 8.14 -6.17
C GLU A 55 11.31 6.83 -5.38
N ASN A 56 12.20 6.74 -4.38
CA ASN A 56 12.25 5.64 -3.42
C ASN A 56 11.52 6.01 -2.14
N LEU A 57 10.34 5.43 -1.92
CA LEU A 57 9.48 5.72 -0.77
C LEU A 57 10.12 5.36 0.57
N LEU A 58 11.14 4.51 0.58
CA LEU A 58 11.89 4.15 1.80
C LEU A 58 12.93 5.20 2.20
N GLU A 59 13.28 6.12 1.31
CA GLU A 59 14.28 7.17 1.53
C GLU A 59 13.63 8.54 1.81
N VAL A 60 12.31 8.65 1.68
CA VAL A 60 11.58 9.90 1.89
C VAL A 60 11.40 10.16 3.39
N THR A 61 11.84 11.34 3.84
CA THR A 61 11.56 11.80 5.20
C THR A 61 10.09 12.16 5.33
N VAL A 62 9.38 11.44 6.21
CA VAL A 62 7.98 11.72 6.53
C VAL A 62 7.91 12.71 7.71
N PRO A 63 7.20 13.84 7.58
CA PRO A 63 6.98 14.74 8.71
C PRO A 63 6.23 14.05 9.85
N GLU A 64 6.56 14.37 11.10
CA GLU A 64 6.02 13.69 12.28
C GLU A 64 4.48 13.71 12.37
N GLU A 65 3.86 14.83 11.99
CA GLU A 65 2.39 14.93 11.93
C GLU A 65 1.79 13.96 10.91
N LEU A 66 2.41 13.84 9.74
CA LEU A 66 1.96 12.92 8.70
C LEU A 66 2.17 11.47 9.14
N GLU A 67 3.30 11.17 9.79
CA GLU A 67 3.56 9.84 10.35
C GLU A 67 2.51 9.44 11.39
N ARG A 68 2.12 10.35 12.28
CA ARG A 68 1.02 10.10 13.24
C ARG A 68 -0.29 9.79 12.52
N ARG A 69 -0.68 10.61 11.55
CA ARG A 69 -1.91 10.42 10.76
C ARG A 69 -1.93 9.09 10.01
N LEU A 70 -0.80 8.68 9.43
CA LEU A 70 -0.67 7.40 8.76
C LEU A 70 -0.83 6.22 9.75
N ARG A 71 -0.21 6.31 10.93
CA ARG A 71 -0.36 5.29 11.98
C ARG A 71 -1.80 5.20 12.51
N ASP A 72 -2.50 6.33 12.64
CA ASP A 72 -3.91 6.36 13.04
C ASP A 72 -4.79 5.69 11.99
N ALA A 73 -4.61 6.01 10.72
CA ALA A 73 -5.34 5.39 9.62
C ALA A 73 -5.12 3.86 9.55
N ASP A 74 -3.87 3.42 9.69
CA ASP A 74 -3.51 1.99 9.74
C ASP A 74 -4.20 1.25 10.91
N ARG A 75 -4.37 1.91 12.07
CA ARG A 75 -5.08 1.34 13.23
C ARG A 75 -6.57 1.26 12.97
N GLU A 76 -7.18 2.34 12.50
CA GLU A 76 -8.61 2.39 12.20
C GLU A 76 -9.02 1.35 11.16
N GLU A 77 -8.20 1.18 10.12
CA GLU A 77 -8.41 0.15 9.09
C GLU A 77 -8.37 -1.27 9.69
N GLN A 78 -7.35 -1.59 10.50
CA GLN A 78 -7.24 -2.89 11.14
C GLN A 78 -8.41 -3.20 12.06
N GLU A 79 -8.91 -2.19 12.79
CA GLU A 79 -10.10 -2.34 13.63
C GLU A 79 -11.35 -2.61 12.79
N ARG A 80 -11.54 -1.90 11.67
CA ARG A 80 -12.68 -2.12 10.76
C ARG A 80 -12.70 -3.55 10.24
N TRP A 81 -11.57 -4.04 9.72
CA TRP A 81 -11.50 -5.42 9.23
C TRP A 81 -11.68 -6.46 10.32
N ARG A 82 -11.24 -6.17 11.55
CA ARG A 82 -11.51 -7.07 12.68
C ARG A 82 -13.01 -7.17 12.96
N ARG A 83 -13.72 -6.03 12.99
CA ARG A 83 -15.17 -5.97 13.25
C ARG A 83 -15.99 -6.60 12.12
N GLU A 84 -15.62 -6.40 10.85
CA GLU A 84 -16.33 -7.00 9.71
C GLU A 84 -16.22 -8.54 9.66
N ARG A 85 -15.35 -9.14 10.49
CA ARG A 85 -15.18 -10.60 10.61
C ARG A 85 -15.81 -11.20 11.87
N GLU A 86 -16.30 -10.39 12.80
CA GLU A 86 -17.13 -10.81 13.95
C GLU A 86 -18.62 -10.90 13.54
#